data_AF-A0A1I5EWJ7-F1
#
_entry.id   AF-A0A1I5EWJ7-F1
#
_cell.length_a   1.000
_cell.length_b   1.000
_cell.length_c   1.000
_cell.angle_alpha   90.00
_cell.angle_beta   90.00
_cell.angle_gamma   90.00
#
_symmetry.space_group_name_H-M   'P 1'
#
loop_
_entity.id
_entity.type
_entity.pdbx_description
1 polymer ?
#
loop_
_entity_poly.entity_id
_entity_poly.type
_entity_poly.pdbx_seq_one_letter_code
_entity_poly.pdbx_strand_id
1 'polypeptide(L)'
;MAHMVQSGHIGGAFSRDISKGGMCAWRLPPDERCASIARSLVRGAAAPLGLERGIVEDVVLAASELVTNALNHALRAWADIAPMPPVPSELWMWARTTPKPQLVVSVFDACRSSQPTIAPKDVLDDHGKGLSIVDLLADSWGVHPSRSWAGDGVRGKAVWCAFALPHPWPHRPLTSPPTATAGHLASSLRSRGLNVVEGYGRRVSVVSVLAEAGRELNVWIEPTHLSYNAGATRVRRPIADLYDAGEDIVRWSEADAITETRRR
;
A
#
# COMPACT_ATOMS: atom_id res chain seq x y z
N MET A 1 -23.34 8.19 -8.48
CA MET A 1 -22.76 8.68 -7.22
C MET A 1 -21.85 7.60 -6.68
N ALA A 2 -20.57 7.88 -6.47
CA ALA A 2 -19.70 6.93 -5.78
C ALA A 2 -20.30 6.70 -4.38
N HIS A 3 -20.65 5.45 -4.06
CA HIS A 3 -20.94 5.10 -2.69
C HIS A 3 -19.65 5.28 -1.90
N MET A 4 -19.50 6.46 -1.28
CA MET A 4 -18.77 6.56 -0.04
C MET A 4 -19.44 5.55 0.88
N VAL A 5 -18.74 4.48 1.23
CA VAL A 5 -19.15 3.61 2.33
C VAL A 5 -19.00 4.45 3.61
N GLN A 6 -19.99 5.31 3.84
CA GLN A 6 -20.46 5.67 5.16
C GLN A 6 -21.48 4.59 5.54
N SER A 7 -20.98 3.45 6.00
CA SER A 7 -21.70 2.61 6.94
C SER A 7 -20.95 2.73 8.25
N GLY A 8 -21.54 3.47 9.20
CA GLY A 8 -20.97 3.74 10.52
C GLY A 8 -20.87 2.47 11.39
N HIS A 9 -20.32 2.52 12.60
CA HIS A 9 -20.08 3.64 13.50
C HIS A 9 -18.86 3.32 14.39
N ILE A 10 -18.10 4.37 14.73
CA ILE A 10 -17.36 4.63 15.98
C ILE A 10 -16.30 3.60 16.42
N GLY A 11 -15.03 3.98 16.20
CA GLY A 11 -13.88 3.39 16.90
C GLY A 11 -12.52 3.69 16.25
N GLY A 12 -12.08 4.96 16.25
CA GLY A 12 -10.70 5.34 15.90
C GLY A 12 -10.56 6.03 14.54
N ALA A 13 -10.04 7.24 14.55
CA ALA A 13 -9.85 8.06 13.35
C ALA A 13 -8.87 7.40 12.37
N PHE A 14 -9.33 6.99 11.18
CA PHE A 14 -8.45 6.89 10.03
C PHE A 14 -7.94 8.31 9.76
N SER A 15 -6.68 8.59 10.12
CA SER A 15 -6.04 9.84 9.69
C SER A 15 -5.98 9.79 8.17
N ARG A 16 -6.93 10.47 7.52
CA ARG A 16 -6.95 10.70 6.07
C ARG A 16 -5.88 11.71 5.64
N ASP A 17 -5.30 12.40 6.60
CA ASP A 17 -4.34 13.48 6.36
C ASP A 17 -2.94 12.90 6.18
N ILE A 18 -2.57 12.66 4.92
CA ILE A 18 -1.26 12.15 4.52
C ILE A 18 -0.13 13.05 5.06
N SER A 19 -0.34 14.37 5.17
CA SER A 19 0.66 15.30 5.73
C SER A 19 0.96 15.04 7.21
N LYS A 20 0.07 14.35 7.91
CA LYS A 20 0.21 13.95 9.32
C LYS A 20 0.54 12.47 9.50
N GLY A 21 1.07 11.81 8.47
CA GLY A 21 1.38 10.37 8.51
C GLY A 21 0.15 9.48 8.33
N GLY A 22 -0.93 10.05 7.79
CA GLY A 22 -2.14 9.33 7.39
C GLY A 22 -1.99 8.58 6.07
N MET A 23 -3.07 7.89 5.68
CA MET A 23 -3.20 7.31 4.34
C MET A 23 -4.63 7.45 3.83
N CYS A 24 -4.80 7.24 2.52
CA CYS A 24 -6.09 7.04 1.90
C CYS A 24 -6.17 5.66 1.27
N ALA A 25 -7.28 4.95 1.46
CA ALA A 25 -7.59 3.68 0.78
C ALA A 25 -9.00 3.74 0.20
N TRP A 26 -9.16 3.33 -1.05
CA TRP A 26 -10.43 3.33 -1.76
C TRP A 26 -10.63 2.04 -2.52
N ARG A 27 -11.82 1.45 -2.43
CA ARG A 27 -12.25 0.44 -3.41
C ARG A 27 -12.64 1.13 -4.71
N LEU A 28 -12.22 0.57 -5.82
CA LEU A 28 -12.56 1.06 -7.16
C LEU A 28 -13.71 0.26 -7.76
N PRO A 29 -14.51 0.83 -8.68
CA PRO A 29 -15.50 0.05 -9.41
C PRO A 29 -14.79 -1.03 -10.26
N PRO A 30 -15.42 -2.20 -10.48
CA PRO A 30 -14.84 -3.29 -11.26
C PRO A 30 -15.04 -3.10 -12.77
N ASP A 31 -15.04 -1.85 -13.26
CA ASP A 31 -15.31 -1.49 -14.65
C ASP A 31 -14.46 -0.28 -15.08
N GLU A 32 -14.53 0.09 -16.36
CA GLU A 32 -13.71 1.13 -16.99
C GLU A 32 -13.79 2.51 -16.32
N ARG A 33 -14.80 2.76 -15.48
CA ARG A 33 -14.89 4.01 -14.70
C ARG A 33 -13.78 4.09 -13.64
N CYS A 34 -13.12 2.99 -13.31
CA CYS A 34 -12.08 2.93 -12.28
C CYS A 34 -10.98 3.96 -12.52
N ALA A 35 -10.52 4.14 -13.75
CA ALA A 35 -9.47 5.08 -14.11
C ALA A 35 -9.91 6.54 -13.86
N SER A 36 -11.13 6.91 -14.29
CA SER A 36 -11.64 8.28 -14.07
C SER A 36 -11.90 8.59 -12.60
N ILE A 37 -12.35 7.60 -11.82
CA ILE A 37 -12.53 7.75 -10.38
C ILE A 37 -11.19 7.86 -9.68
N ALA A 38 -10.21 7.01 -10.03
CA ALA A 38 -8.86 7.07 -9.49
C ALA A 38 -8.23 8.45 -9.69
N ARG A 39 -8.32 9.02 -10.90
CA ARG A 39 -7.82 10.39 -11.17
C ARG A 39 -8.44 11.43 -10.23
N SER A 40 -9.75 11.37 -10.02
CA SER A 40 -10.45 12.31 -9.13
C SER A 40 -10.01 12.14 -7.67
N LEU A 41 -9.89 10.89 -7.20
CA LEU A 41 -9.47 10.56 -5.83
C LEU A 41 -8.03 11.01 -5.56
N VAL A 42 -7.11 10.71 -6.47
CA VAL A 42 -5.70 11.11 -6.38
C VAL A 42 -5.57 12.62 -6.38
N ARG A 43 -6.23 13.34 -7.29
CA ARG A 43 -6.20 14.82 -7.29
C ARG A 43 -6.68 15.40 -5.95
N GLY A 44 -7.79 14.88 -5.44
CA GLY A 44 -8.34 15.34 -4.16
C GLY A 44 -7.40 15.10 -2.98
N ALA A 45 -6.76 13.92 -2.93
CA ALA A 45 -5.87 13.57 -1.84
C ALA A 45 -4.47 14.20 -1.97
N ALA A 46 -4.03 14.55 -3.19
CA ALA A 46 -2.76 15.21 -3.46
C ALA A 46 -2.83 16.74 -3.26
N ALA A 47 -4.01 17.34 -3.45
CA ALA A 47 -4.23 18.78 -3.30
C ALA A 47 -3.69 19.40 -1.99
N PRO A 48 -3.89 18.81 -0.79
CA PRO A 48 -3.38 19.40 0.45
C PRO A 48 -1.87 19.18 0.67
N LEU A 49 -1.17 18.43 -0.18
CA LEU A 49 0.23 18.04 0.04
C LEU A 49 1.25 19.08 -0.47
N GLY A 50 0.78 20.16 -1.11
CA GLY A 50 1.65 21.23 -1.60
C GLY A 50 2.56 20.81 -2.76
N LEU A 51 2.16 19.79 -3.54
CA LEU A 51 2.88 19.34 -4.72
C LEU A 51 2.78 20.33 -5.87
N GLU A 52 3.85 20.42 -6.68
CA GLU A 52 3.82 21.15 -7.94
C GLU A 52 2.79 20.53 -8.89
N ARG A 53 2.16 21.38 -9.72
CA ARG A 53 1.11 20.94 -10.65
C ARG A 53 1.58 19.81 -11.57
N GLY A 54 2.81 19.88 -12.08
CA GLY A 54 3.39 18.84 -12.94
C GLY A 54 3.42 17.48 -12.23
N ILE A 55 3.95 17.45 -11.01
CA ILE A 55 4.00 16.23 -10.18
C ILE A 55 2.60 15.69 -9.93
N VAL A 56 1.60 16.55 -9.64
CA VAL A 56 0.22 16.08 -9.45
C VAL A 56 -0.32 15.40 -10.70
N GLU A 57 -0.10 15.94 -11.89
CA GLU A 57 -0.55 15.30 -13.14
C GLU A 57 0.20 13.99 -13.42
N ASP A 58 1.50 13.91 -13.10
CA ASP A 58 2.29 12.69 -13.22
C ASP A 58 1.76 11.57 -12.30
N VAL A 59 1.47 11.91 -11.04
CA VAL A 59 0.89 10.99 -10.05
C VAL A 59 -0.48 10.50 -10.52
N VAL A 60 -1.32 11.41 -11.03
CA VAL A 60 -2.66 11.11 -11.53
C VAL A 60 -2.63 10.19 -12.74
N LEU A 61 -1.72 10.45 -13.68
CA LEU A 61 -1.54 9.63 -14.87
C LEU A 61 -1.04 8.24 -14.49
N ALA A 62 0.03 8.14 -13.69
CA ALA A 62 0.54 6.85 -13.23
C ALA A 62 -0.51 6.03 -12.48
N ALA A 63 -1.30 6.66 -11.60
CA ALA A 63 -2.39 5.98 -10.91
C ALA A 63 -3.45 5.45 -11.88
N SER A 64 -3.80 6.22 -12.91
CA SER A 64 -4.73 5.81 -13.97
C SER A 64 -4.23 4.57 -14.72
N GLU A 65 -2.94 4.54 -15.06
CA GLU A 65 -2.31 3.39 -15.73
C GLU A 65 -2.30 2.14 -14.82
N LEU A 66 -1.90 2.29 -13.55
CA LEU A 66 -1.87 1.17 -12.60
C LEU A 66 -3.27 0.56 -12.38
N VAL A 67 -4.28 1.42 -12.22
CA VAL A 67 -5.68 1.01 -12.05
C VAL A 67 -6.23 0.33 -13.31
N THR A 68 -5.89 0.83 -14.49
CA THR A 68 -6.32 0.23 -15.76
C THR A 68 -5.69 -1.15 -15.95
N ASN A 69 -4.40 -1.29 -15.62
CA ASN A 69 -3.71 -2.58 -15.63
C ASN A 69 -4.37 -3.59 -14.65
N ALA A 70 -4.70 -3.14 -13.44
CA ALA A 70 -5.38 -3.97 -12.45
C ALA A 70 -6.76 -4.47 -12.94
N LEU A 71 -7.56 -3.60 -13.57
CA LEU A 71 -8.84 -3.99 -14.18
C LEU A 71 -8.63 -5.04 -15.29
N ASN A 72 -7.69 -4.80 -16.21
CA ASN A 72 -7.41 -5.73 -17.30
C ASN A 72 -6.95 -7.11 -16.79
N HIS A 73 -6.16 -7.14 -15.72
CA HIS A 73 -5.76 -8.39 -15.08
C HIS A 73 -6.95 -9.12 -14.45
N ALA A 74 -7.83 -8.39 -13.76
CA ALA A 74 -9.04 -8.96 -13.16
C ALA A 74 -9.96 -9.55 -14.23
N LEU A 75 -10.17 -8.85 -15.35
CA LEU A 75 -10.99 -9.31 -16.48
C LEU A 75 -10.41 -10.56 -17.16
N ARG A 76 -9.09 -10.63 -17.34
CA ARG A 76 -8.41 -11.81 -17.91
C ARG A 76 -8.54 -13.03 -17.00
N ALA A 77 -8.26 -12.86 -15.70
CA ALA A 77 -8.43 -13.93 -14.72
C ALA A 77 -9.88 -14.43 -14.64
N TRP A 78 -10.85 -13.54 -14.88
CA TRP A 78 -12.27 -13.86 -15.00
C TRP A 78 -12.64 -14.66 -16.24
N ALA A 79 -12.02 -14.37 -17.38
CA ALA A 79 -12.23 -15.14 -18.60
C ALA A 79 -11.78 -16.60 -18.46
N ASP A 80 -10.76 -16.85 -17.62
CA ASP A 80 -10.18 -18.17 -17.39
C ASP A 80 -10.90 -19.00 -16.31
N ILE A 81 -11.72 -18.38 -15.43
CA ILE A 81 -12.34 -19.04 -14.26
C ILE A 81 -13.81 -18.59 -14.09
N ALA A 82 -14.75 -19.53 -14.14
CA ALA A 82 -16.20 -19.31 -13.96
C ALA A 82 -16.57 -18.73 -12.56
N PRO A 83 -17.79 -18.16 -12.39
CA PRO A 83 -18.06 -16.76 -12.09
C PRO A 83 -18.04 -16.45 -10.58
N MET A 84 -16.89 -16.08 -10.02
CA MET A 84 -16.82 -15.44 -8.70
C MET A 84 -16.66 -13.93 -8.89
N PRO A 85 -17.56 -13.05 -8.42
CA PRO A 85 -17.46 -11.58 -8.61
C PRO A 85 -16.02 -11.10 -8.42
N PRO A 86 -15.45 -10.30 -9.34
CA PRO A 86 -14.06 -9.90 -9.23
C PRO A 86 -13.90 -9.16 -7.91
N VAL A 87 -12.91 -9.56 -7.10
CA VAL A 87 -12.54 -8.77 -5.92
C VAL A 87 -12.13 -7.39 -6.43
N PRO A 88 -12.84 -6.31 -6.09
CA PRO A 88 -12.55 -5.00 -6.66
C PRO A 88 -11.14 -4.56 -6.28
N SER A 89 -10.43 -3.99 -7.25
CA SER A 89 -9.12 -3.40 -6.99
C SER A 89 -9.22 -2.27 -5.97
N GLU A 90 -8.14 -2.03 -5.24
CA GLU A 90 -8.04 -0.95 -4.28
C GLU A 90 -6.95 0.02 -4.67
N LEU A 91 -7.20 1.32 -4.47
CA LEU A 91 -6.22 2.38 -4.62
C LEU A 91 -5.83 2.88 -3.24
N TRP A 92 -4.54 2.89 -2.95
CA TRP A 92 -3.97 3.37 -1.70
C TRP A 92 -2.99 4.50 -1.97
N MET A 93 -2.92 5.45 -1.04
CA MET A 93 -1.99 6.56 -1.12
C MET A 93 -1.50 6.97 0.27
N TRP A 94 -0.19 7.06 0.46
CA TRP A 94 0.45 7.49 1.71
C TRP A 94 1.78 8.18 1.44
N ALA A 95 2.31 8.89 2.42
CA ALA A 95 3.67 9.44 2.37
C ALA A 95 4.63 8.51 3.10
N ARG A 96 5.84 8.36 2.56
CA ARG A 96 7.00 7.78 3.25
C ARG A 96 8.13 8.79 3.30
N THR A 97 9.06 8.58 4.22
CA THR A 97 10.25 9.41 4.45
C THR A 97 11.55 8.64 4.27
N THR A 98 11.51 7.30 4.35
CA THR A 98 12.66 6.42 4.12
C THR A 98 12.57 5.75 2.74
N PRO A 99 13.64 5.75 1.92
CA PRO A 99 14.95 6.37 2.15
C PRO A 99 14.96 7.90 1.93
N LYS A 100 13.95 8.43 1.25
CA LYS A 100 13.72 9.87 1.04
C LYS A 100 12.22 10.17 1.03
N PRO A 101 11.79 11.43 1.27
CA PRO A 101 10.38 11.79 1.26
C PRO A 101 9.70 11.58 -0.10
N GLN A 102 8.70 10.70 -0.14
CA GLN A 102 7.96 10.36 -1.34
C GLN A 102 6.49 10.09 -1.06
N LEU A 103 5.64 10.48 -2.01
CA LEU A 103 4.25 10.08 -2.08
C LEU A 103 4.20 8.73 -2.78
N VAL A 104 3.66 7.71 -2.11
CA VAL A 104 3.44 6.39 -2.67
C VAL A 104 1.99 6.27 -3.11
N VAL A 105 1.79 5.85 -4.35
CA VAL A 105 0.50 5.38 -4.87
C VAL A 105 0.62 3.88 -5.11
N SER A 106 -0.33 3.12 -4.57
CA SER A 106 -0.33 1.66 -4.69
C SER A 106 -1.70 1.18 -5.13
N VAL A 107 -1.74 0.22 -6.05
CA VAL A 107 -2.94 -0.44 -6.51
C VAL A 107 -2.87 -1.91 -6.17
N PHE A 108 -3.88 -2.38 -5.43
CA PHE A 108 -4.05 -3.79 -5.12
C PHE A 108 -5.03 -4.46 -6.08
N ASP A 109 -4.69 -5.67 -6.51
CA ASP A 109 -5.59 -6.58 -7.19
C ASP A 109 -5.39 -8.02 -6.67
N ALA A 110 -6.46 -8.82 -6.72
CA ALA A 110 -6.44 -10.19 -6.21
C ALA A 110 -5.72 -11.19 -7.14
N CYS A 111 -5.25 -10.77 -8.33
CA CYS A 111 -4.55 -11.63 -9.27
C CYS A 111 -3.07 -11.77 -8.88
N ARG A 112 -2.78 -12.63 -7.91
CA ARG A 112 -1.42 -12.82 -7.34
C ARG A 112 -0.38 -13.32 -8.35
N SER A 113 -0.78 -14.09 -9.36
CA SER A 113 0.13 -14.77 -10.31
C SER A 113 0.60 -13.91 -11.48
N SER A 114 -0.11 -12.83 -11.82
CA SER A 114 0.29 -11.96 -12.92
C SER A 114 1.37 -10.98 -12.47
N GLN A 115 2.55 -11.06 -13.08
CA GLN A 115 3.61 -10.07 -12.88
C GLN A 115 3.46 -8.94 -13.90
N PRO A 116 3.50 -7.66 -13.46
CA PRO A 116 3.59 -6.54 -14.38
C PRO A 116 4.90 -6.67 -15.18
N THR A 117 4.83 -6.64 -16.50
CA THR A 117 6.00 -6.66 -17.39
C THR A 117 6.05 -5.40 -18.23
N ILE A 118 7.22 -4.76 -18.30
CA ILE A 118 7.46 -3.72 -19.31
C ILE A 118 7.60 -4.44 -20.64
N ALA A 119 6.61 -4.32 -21.53
CA ALA A 119 6.74 -4.85 -22.88
C ALA A 119 7.71 -3.97 -23.70
N PRO A 120 8.55 -4.54 -24.59
CA PRO A 120 9.30 -3.77 -25.57
C PRO A 120 8.35 -2.94 -26.45
N LYS A 121 8.77 -1.74 -26.86
CA LYS A 121 7.96 -0.74 -27.59
C LYS A 121 7.40 -1.20 -28.95
N ASP A 122 7.78 -2.38 -29.45
CA ASP A 122 7.64 -2.79 -30.86
C ASP A 122 6.54 -3.81 -31.18
N VAL A 123 5.53 -3.99 -30.33
CA VAL A 123 4.38 -4.82 -30.70
C VAL A 123 3.12 -3.98 -30.62
N LEU A 124 2.28 -4.09 -31.64
CA LEU A 124 0.94 -3.51 -31.81
C LEU A 124 -0.07 -3.96 -30.73
N ASP A 125 0.43 -4.32 -29.54
CA ASP A 125 -0.30 -4.69 -28.36
C ASP A 125 -0.22 -3.51 -27.36
N ASP A 126 -1.33 -2.80 -27.20
CA ASP A 126 -1.44 -1.69 -26.25
C ASP A 126 -1.29 -2.14 -24.78
N HIS A 127 -1.31 -3.45 -24.50
CA HIS A 127 -1.34 -4.02 -23.15
C HIS A 127 -0.02 -3.92 -22.35
N GLY A 128 1.02 -3.27 -22.87
CA GLY A 128 2.30 -3.03 -22.18
C GLY A 128 2.71 -1.57 -22.00
N LYS A 129 1.94 -0.61 -22.53
CA LYS A 129 2.32 0.81 -22.52
C LYS A 129 2.17 1.45 -21.15
N GLY A 130 1.17 1.05 -20.36
CA GLY A 130 0.88 1.70 -19.08
C GLY A 130 2.04 1.65 -18.08
N LEU A 131 2.75 0.52 -17.99
CA LEU A 131 3.94 0.43 -17.12
C LEU A 131 5.13 1.22 -17.65
N SER A 132 5.29 1.37 -18.98
CA SER A 132 6.33 2.24 -19.54
C SER A 132 6.09 3.72 -19.21
N ILE A 133 4.81 4.14 -19.10
CA ILE A 133 4.44 5.47 -18.64
C ILE A 133 4.78 5.62 -17.16
N VAL A 134 4.44 4.64 -16.32
CA VAL A 134 4.79 4.64 -14.89
C VAL A 134 6.30 4.70 -14.69
N ASP A 135 7.06 3.92 -15.45
CA ASP A 135 8.54 3.89 -15.40
C ASP A 135 9.17 5.23 -15.80
N LEU A 136 8.56 5.95 -16.75
CA LEU A 136 9.01 7.27 -17.17
C LEU A 136 8.71 8.37 -16.14
N LEU A 137 7.55 8.29 -15.45
CA LEU A 137 7.05 9.37 -14.60
C LEU A 137 7.47 9.23 -13.13
N ALA A 138 7.56 8.01 -12.61
CA ALA A 138 7.81 7.76 -11.20
C ALA A 138 9.31 7.72 -10.88
N ASP A 139 9.70 8.21 -9.69
CA ASP A 139 11.06 8.06 -9.16
C ASP A 139 11.44 6.58 -8.99
N SER A 140 10.44 5.75 -8.68
CA SER A 140 10.59 4.32 -8.43
C SER A 140 9.21 3.68 -8.47
N TRP A 141 9.16 2.42 -8.88
CA TRP A 141 7.96 1.61 -8.84
C TRP A 141 8.32 0.15 -8.59
N GLY A 142 7.33 -0.66 -8.26
CA GLY A 142 7.54 -2.08 -8.06
C GLY A 142 6.26 -2.85 -7.83
N VAL A 143 6.44 -4.13 -7.53
CA VAL A 143 5.35 -5.05 -7.22
C VAL A 143 5.76 -5.95 -6.06
N HIS A 144 4.81 -6.28 -5.19
CA HIS A 144 4.99 -7.31 -4.19
C HIS A 144 3.67 -8.00 -3.85
N PRO A 145 3.72 -9.25 -3.31
CA PRO A 145 2.56 -9.85 -2.69
C PRO A 145 2.01 -8.94 -1.59
N SER A 146 0.69 -8.83 -1.53
CA SER A 146 0.01 -8.04 -0.51
C SER A 146 -1.38 -8.64 -0.24
N ARG A 147 -2.15 -7.99 0.63
CA ARG A 147 -3.52 -8.39 0.96
C ARG A 147 -4.49 -7.24 0.67
N SER A 148 -5.78 -7.50 0.69
CA SER A 148 -6.83 -6.48 0.55
C SER A 148 -7.08 -5.80 1.88
N TRP A 149 -7.34 -4.47 1.89
CA TRP A 149 -7.73 -3.76 3.11
C TRP A 149 -9.21 -3.92 3.38
N ALA A 150 -9.99 -3.94 2.31
CA ALA A 150 -11.42 -3.86 2.41
C ALA A 150 -12.09 -5.22 2.24
N GLY A 151 -11.48 -6.19 1.57
CA GLY A 151 -12.00 -7.55 1.36
C GLY A 151 -11.43 -8.57 2.33
N ASP A 152 -11.51 -8.31 3.64
CA ASP A 152 -11.12 -9.25 4.70
C ASP A 152 -9.74 -9.91 4.52
N GLY A 153 -8.75 -9.16 4.02
CA GLY A 153 -7.39 -9.67 3.85
C GLY A 153 -7.19 -10.66 2.68
N VAL A 154 -8.06 -10.64 1.65
CA VAL A 154 -7.84 -11.41 0.41
C VAL A 154 -6.41 -11.25 -0.09
N ARG A 155 -5.71 -12.37 -0.34
CA ARG A 155 -4.35 -12.38 -0.87
C ARG A 155 -4.34 -11.94 -2.33
N GLY A 156 -3.32 -11.18 -2.70
CA GLY A 156 -3.15 -10.65 -4.05
C GLY A 156 -1.77 -10.04 -4.24
N LYS A 157 -1.70 -8.98 -5.04
CA LYS A 157 -0.48 -8.18 -5.22
C LYS A 157 -0.79 -6.71 -5.10
N ALA A 158 0.22 -5.94 -4.73
CA ALA A 158 0.22 -4.49 -4.79
C ALA A 158 1.27 -4.04 -5.83
N VAL A 159 0.84 -3.25 -6.81
CA VAL A 159 1.73 -2.54 -7.74
C VAL A 159 1.78 -1.09 -7.31
N TRP A 160 2.97 -0.58 -7.05
CA TRP A 160 3.17 0.74 -6.47
C TRP A 160 4.13 1.59 -7.29
N CYS A 161 3.96 2.89 -7.22
CA CYS A 161 4.90 3.90 -7.72
C CYS A 161 5.05 5.03 -6.70
N ALA A 162 6.18 5.73 -6.75
CA ALA A 162 6.52 6.77 -5.80
C ALA A 162 7.02 8.05 -6.51
N PHE A 163 6.64 9.19 -5.95
CA PHE A 163 6.95 10.53 -6.46
C PHE A 163 7.56 11.37 -5.35
N ALA A 164 8.48 12.28 -5.66
CA ALA A 164 9.10 13.14 -4.66
C ALA A 164 8.06 14.01 -3.92
N LEU A 165 8.20 14.10 -2.59
CA LEU A 165 7.49 15.09 -1.78
C LEU A 165 8.34 16.35 -1.59
N PRO A 166 7.72 17.51 -1.33
CA PRO A 166 8.47 18.76 -1.09
C PRO A 166 9.41 18.63 0.09
N HIS A 167 10.58 19.26 0.04
CA HIS A 167 11.46 19.34 1.20
C HIS A 167 11.24 20.67 1.96
N PRO A 168 11.13 20.66 3.30
CA PRO A 168 11.15 19.51 4.20
C PRO A 168 9.82 18.75 4.26
N TRP A 169 9.88 17.43 4.37
CA TRP A 169 8.73 16.57 4.66
C TRP A 169 9.07 15.46 5.68
N PRO A 170 8.20 15.21 6.67
CA PRO A 170 7.05 16.04 7.03
C PRO A 170 7.51 17.43 7.49
N HIS A 171 6.67 18.45 7.33
CA HIS A 171 7.01 19.83 7.75
C HIS A 171 7.36 19.92 9.24
N ARG A 172 6.85 19.00 10.06
CA ARG A 172 7.21 18.82 11.47
C ARG A 172 7.42 17.34 11.76
N PRO A 173 8.46 16.97 12.54
CA PRO A 173 8.63 15.60 13.01
C PRO A 173 7.37 15.11 13.73
N LEU A 174 6.89 13.92 13.33
CA LEU A 174 5.73 13.30 13.96
C LEU A 174 6.17 12.58 15.24
N THR A 175 5.36 12.74 16.29
CA THR A 175 5.46 11.99 17.54
C THR A 175 4.07 11.51 17.94
N SER A 176 3.98 10.32 18.53
CA SER A 176 2.73 9.70 18.94
C SER A 176 2.97 8.82 20.17
N PRO A 177 2.01 8.70 21.10
CA PRO A 177 2.10 7.70 22.16
C PRO A 177 2.31 6.30 21.56
N PRO A 178 3.29 5.50 22.06
CA PRO A 178 3.55 4.16 21.55
C PRO A 178 2.32 3.26 21.48
N THR A 179 1.44 3.38 22.47
CA THR A 179 0.18 2.64 22.57
C THR A 179 -0.78 2.97 21.45
N ALA A 180 -0.89 4.25 21.06
CA ALA A 180 -1.76 4.69 19.98
C ALA A 180 -1.24 4.20 18.62
N THR A 181 0.07 4.31 18.38
CA THR A 181 0.69 3.81 17.14
C THR A 181 0.63 2.28 17.05
N ALA A 182 0.80 1.57 18.16
CA ALA A 182 0.64 0.11 18.24
C ALA A 182 -0.79 -0.32 17.91
N GLY A 183 -1.78 0.31 18.54
CA GLY A 183 -3.20 0.07 18.26
C GLY A 183 -3.55 0.29 16.79
N HIS A 184 -3.01 1.37 16.21
CA HIS A 184 -3.23 1.68 14.80
C HIS A 184 -2.58 0.65 13.86
N LEU A 185 -1.32 0.29 14.10
CA LEU A 185 -0.63 -0.74 13.32
C LEU A 185 -1.35 -2.08 13.42
N ALA A 186 -1.71 -2.51 14.63
CA ALA A 186 -2.39 -3.77 14.86
C ALA A 186 -3.77 -3.79 14.18
N SER A 187 -4.56 -2.71 14.29
CA SER A 187 -5.84 -2.58 13.60
C SER A 187 -5.67 -2.66 12.08
N SER A 188 -4.69 -1.95 11.53
CA SER A 188 -4.34 -2.03 10.12
C SER A 188 -3.99 -3.46 9.71
N LEU A 189 -3.04 -4.13 10.37
CA LEU A 189 -2.64 -5.50 10.03
C LEU A 189 -3.79 -6.51 10.19
N ARG A 190 -4.66 -6.36 11.20
CA ARG A 190 -5.86 -7.22 11.36
C ARG A 190 -6.86 -7.04 10.22
N SER A 191 -7.06 -5.81 9.73
CA SER A 191 -7.92 -5.58 8.56
C SER A 191 -7.39 -6.25 7.29
N ARG A 192 -6.09 -6.55 7.27
CA ARG A 192 -5.40 -7.32 6.23
C ARG A 192 -5.43 -8.82 6.48
N GLY A 193 -6.20 -9.29 7.47
CA GLY A 193 -6.32 -10.71 7.80
C GLY A 193 -5.08 -11.32 8.47
N LEU A 194 -4.21 -10.50 9.07
CA LEU A 194 -3.06 -10.98 9.84
C LEU A 194 -3.41 -11.20 11.31
N ASN A 195 -2.85 -12.25 11.90
CA ASN A 195 -2.95 -12.50 13.33
C ASN A 195 -1.89 -11.67 14.06
N VAL A 196 -2.32 -10.79 14.98
CA VAL A 196 -1.43 -9.90 15.71
C VAL A 196 -1.78 -9.82 17.20
N VAL A 197 -0.74 -9.82 18.02
CA VAL A 197 -0.80 -9.65 19.47
C VAL A 197 -0.12 -8.33 19.85
N GLU A 198 -0.70 -7.62 20.80
CA GLU A 198 -0.21 -6.32 21.25
C GLU A 198 0.32 -6.41 22.68
N GLY A 199 1.51 -5.85 22.89
CA GLY A 199 2.11 -5.64 24.21
C GLY A 199 2.26 -4.14 24.47
N TYR A 200 1.70 -3.64 25.57
CA TYR A 200 1.74 -2.22 25.87
C TYR A 200 2.71 -1.91 27.00
N GLY A 201 3.64 -0.99 26.73
CA GLY A 201 4.54 -0.44 27.73
C GLY A 201 4.52 1.09 27.73
N ARG A 202 5.04 1.69 28.81
CA ARG A 202 4.97 3.14 29.02
C ARG A 202 5.81 3.95 28.02
N ARG A 203 6.91 3.38 27.53
CA ARG A 203 7.83 4.03 26.56
C ARG A 203 7.96 3.29 25.25
N VAL A 204 7.66 1.99 25.26
CA VAL A 204 7.74 1.11 24.10
C VAL A 204 6.53 0.21 24.12
N SER A 205 5.84 0.12 22.99
CA SER A 205 4.83 -0.91 22.72
C SER A 205 5.38 -1.91 21.71
N VAL A 206 4.81 -3.10 21.68
CA VAL A 206 5.18 -4.16 20.75
C VAL A 206 3.93 -4.65 20.02
N VAL A 207 4.03 -4.81 18.71
CA VAL A 207 3.05 -5.55 17.91
C VAL A 207 3.75 -6.78 17.36
N SER A 208 3.27 -7.97 17.74
CA SER A 208 3.79 -9.26 17.30
C SER A 208 2.89 -9.81 16.21
N VAL A 209 3.44 -10.06 15.02
CA VAL A 209 2.72 -10.62 13.87
C VAL A 209 3.02 -12.09 13.77
N LEU A 210 1.96 -12.91 13.83
CA LEU A 210 2.03 -14.36 13.78
C LEU A 210 1.65 -14.82 12.37
N ALA A 211 2.65 -15.19 11.58
CA ALA A 211 2.48 -15.71 10.24
C ALA A 211 2.39 -17.25 10.24
N GLU A 212 2.08 -17.81 9.07
CA GLU A 212 2.02 -19.26 8.87
C GLU A 212 3.39 -19.92 9.14
N ALA A 213 3.38 -21.25 9.33
CA ALA A 213 4.56 -22.05 9.65
C ALA A 213 5.32 -21.60 10.93
N GLY A 214 4.63 -20.94 11.87
CA GLY A 214 5.21 -20.53 13.15
C GLY A 214 6.18 -19.36 13.06
N ARG A 215 6.18 -18.61 11.95
CA ARG A 215 7.00 -17.41 11.80
C ARG A 215 6.40 -16.26 12.63
N GLU A 216 7.26 -15.56 13.36
CA GLU A 216 6.87 -14.40 14.16
C GLU A 216 7.75 -13.19 13.81
N LEU A 217 7.12 -12.02 13.72
CA LEU A 217 7.82 -10.75 13.57
C LEU A 217 7.36 -9.79 14.66
N ASN A 218 8.32 -9.28 15.43
CA ASN A 218 8.09 -8.30 16.48
C ASN A 218 8.38 -6.89 15.97
N VAL A 219 7.42 -5.99 16.15
CA VAL A 219 7.54 -4.56 15.85
C VAL A 219 7.59 -3.79 17.15
N TRP A 220 8.74 -3.22 17.48
CA TRP A 220 8.91 -2.31 18.62
C TRP A 220 8.58 -0.90 18.21
N ILE A 221 7.71 -0.24 18.97
CA ILE A 221 7.16 1.07 18.68
C ILE A 221 7.56 2.02 19.80
N GLU A 222 8.30 3.04 19.45
CA GLU A 222 8.72 4.17 20.28
C GLU A 222 7.94 5.43 19.87
N PRO A 223 8.01 6.54 20.61
CA PRO A 223 7.21 7.72 20.29
C PRO A 223 7.44 8.32 18.90
N THR A 224 8.62 8.12 18.33
CA THR A 224 9.04 8.73 17.05
C THR A 224 9.43 7.71 15.99
N HIS A 225 9.65 6.44 16.35
CA HIS A 225 10.11 5.41 15.43
C HIS A 225 9.45 4.07 15.70
N LEU A 226 9.43 3.22 14.67
CA LEU A 226 9.16 1.79 14.77
C LEU A 226 10.39 1.02 14.28
N SER A 227 10.61 -0.17 14.84
CA SER A 227 11.67 -1.06 14.39
C SER A 227 11.22 -2.51 14.41
N TYR A 228 11.74 -3.32 13.49
CA TYR A 228 11.45 -4.74 13.37
C TYR A 228 12.58 -5.45 12.64
N ASN A 229 12.65 -6.77 12.75
CA ASN A 229 13.63 -7.58 12.02
C ASN A 229 12.97 -8.17 10.76
N ALA A 230 13.45 -7.76 9.60
CA ALA A 230 13.09 -8.36 8.32
C ALA A 230 14.17 -9.36 7.93
N GLY A 231 14.02 -10.62 8.36
CA GLY A 231 15.07 -11.63 8.25
C GLY A 231 16.27 -11.27 9.13
N ALA A 232 17.47 -11.19 8.55
CA ALA A 232 18.70 -10.86 9.27
C ALA A 232 18.93 -9.35 9.49
N THR A 233 18.13 -8.48 8.86
CA THR A 233 18.34 -7.03 8.91
C THR A 233 17.36 -6.37 9.85
N ARG A 234 17.88 -5.58 10.80
CA ARG A 234 17.05 -4.72 11.64
C ARG A 234 16.67 -3.47 10.85
N VAL A 235 15.37 -3.28 10.67
CA VAL A 235 14.79 -2.08 10.05
C VAL A 235 14.37 -1.12 11.17
N ARG A 236 14.65 0.18 10.99
CA ARG A 236 14.17 1.25 11.87
C ARG A 236 13.66 2.39 10.99
N ARG A 237 12.40 2.78 11.18
CA ARG A 237 11.73 3.85 10.41
C ARG A 237 11.06 4.84 11.35
N PRO A 238 10.92 6.12 10.97
CA PRO A 238 10.10 7.06 11.71
C PRO A 238 8.63 6.62 11.68
N ILE A 239 7.84 7.04 12.68
CA ILE A 239 6.39 6.72 12.71
C ILE A 239 5.62 7.35 11.54
N ALA A 240 6.21 8.31 10.82
CA ALA A 240 5.66 8.83 9.57
C ALA A 240 5.54 7.75 8.49
N ASP A 241 6.35 6.69 8.57
CA ASP A 241 6.40 5.59 7.60
C ASP A 241 5.52 4.41 8.03
N LEU A 242 4.54 4.62 8.92
CA LEU A 242 3.75 3.54 9.52
C LEU A 242 3.11 2.62 8.48
N TYR A 243 2.53 3.19 7.41
CA TYR A 243 1.87 2.43 6.35
C TYR A 243 2.87 1.75 5.41
N ASP A 244 4.00 2.40 5.14
CA ASP A 244 5.09 1.83 4.33
C ASP A 244 5.71 0.62 5.06
N ALA A 245 5.92 0.74 6.38
CA ALA A 245 6.33 -0.36 7.23
C ALA A 245 5.26 -1.46 7.35
N GLY A 246 3.99 -1.07 7.41
CA GLY A 246 2.85 -2.00 7.39
C GLY A 246 2.85 -2.87 6.14
N GLU A 247 3.08 -2.29 4.95
CA GLU A 247 3.17 -3.05 3.71
C GLU A 247 4.40 -3.97 3.67
N ASP A 248 5.54 -3.57 4.23
CA ASP A 248 6.69 -4.47 4.36
C ASP A 248 6.42 -5.67 5.28
N ILE A 249 5.67 -5.47 6.36
CA ILE A 249 5.26 -6.53 7.28
C ILE A 249 4.27 -7.49 6.59
N VAL A 250 3.30 -6.96 5.84
CA VAL A 250 2.38 -7.77 5.01
C VAL A 250 3.17 -8.57 3.96
N ARG A 251 4.13 -7.92 3.28
CA ARG A 251 5.02 -8.60 2.33
C ARG A 251 5.83 -9.70 2.98
N TRP A 252 6.38 -9.46 4.18
CA TRP A 252 7.13 -10.47 4.94
C TRP A 252 6.26 -11.68 5.30
N SER A 253 5.01 -11.47 5.71
CA SER A 253 4.10 -12.56 6.06
C SER A 253 3.62 -13.35 4.84
N GLU A 254 3.56 -12.70 3.67
CA GLU A 254 3.24 -13.34 2.40
C GLU A 254 4.41 -14.10 1.76
N ALA A 255 5.64 -13.90 2.23
CA ALA A 255 6.80 -14.63 1.72
C ALA A 255 6.71 -16.12 2.08
N ASP A 256 6.86 -17.01 1.11
CA ASP A 256 6.80 -18.45 1.33
C ASP A 256 7.94 -18.91 2.26
N ALA A 257 7.60 -19.70 3.29
CA ALA A 257 8.56 -20.26 4.25
C ALA A 257 9.65 -21.14 3.60
N ILE A 258 9.44 -21.61 2.37
CA ILE A 258 10.33 -22.55 1.66
C ILE A 258 11.61 -21.85 1.15
N THR A 259 11.60 -20.53 0.96
CA THR A 259 12.74 -19.82 0.36
C THR A 259 13.92 -19.66 1.32
N GLU A 260 13.69 -19.74 2.65
CA GLU A 260 14.75 -19.62 3.66
C GLU A 260 15.54 -20.94 3.88
N THR A 261 14.99 -22.09 3.54
CA THR A 261 15.66 -23.39 3.75
C THR A 261 16.67 -23.75 2.65
N ARG A 262 16.63 -23.08 1.49
CA ARG A 262 17.50 -23.39 0.34
C ARG A 262 18.77 -22.55 0.21
N ARG A 263 19.08 -21.67 1.18
CA ARG A 263 20.39 -21.01 1.27
C ARG A 263 21.21 -21.62 2.41
N ARG A 264 21.82 -22.78 2.14
CA ARG A 264 23.00 -23.28 2.83
C ARG A 264 24.05 -23.63 1.78
#